data_AF-A0A3L7ULR9-F1
#
_entry.id   AF-A0A3L7ULR9-F1
#
_cell.length_a   1.000
_cell.length_b   1.000
_cell.length_c   1.000
_cell.angle_alpha   90.00
_cell.angle_beta   90.00
_cell.angle_gamma   90.00
#
_symmetry.space_group_name_H-M   'P 1'
#
loop_
_entity.id
_entity.type
_entity.pdbx_description
1 polymer ?
#
loop_
_entity_poly.entity_id
_entity_poly.type
_entity_poly.pdbx_seq_one_letter_code
_entity_poly.pdbx_strand_id
1 'polypeptide(L)'
;MDPLLQIFSAGASCRRSQNRMWIGLSLLVIFCPGCGGSANSSTATESVSSTAGTAELSANQAEAGTSNSDGTNGKSAAATVKHGRGEVWVDEKGQKWFGDVPLDAFFDQPYAVASDVTPLAGNAAITAVVSNLGSTDVPDPTMTEPPFKAPETETTPPPAGGDSWGDLISEVELDNEVKAIRNFLNENLQSVSNYNASMLMIPPKAATLAALAGVAIEHPNSVSWKADAKYVRDLGKQMNAETLRSGPKDQKRILELYEAMSDTLNRSRPAGLAEPPESDGFAEASEMRLLMHRMDEAEKRMKTEAGTDTALTSRKEMVAHEAALMATLAKIVTLPGYGYEDDPKFTGYAKTVVEAAMAIKGAAEGNDFATYELALTKVSTTCSNCHSDYKNN
;
A
#
# COMPACT_ATOMS: atom_id res chain seq x y z
N MET A 1 -58.55 -14.99 -7.01
CA MET A 1 -59.39 -16.09 -7.51
C MET A 1 -59.30 -16.05 -9.03
N ASP A 2 -59.15 -17.25 -9.59
CA ASP A 2 -58.89 -17.66 -10.97
C ASP A 2 -57.51 -17.43 -11.63
N PRO A 3 -56.84 -18.53 -12.05
CA PRO A 3 -55.61 -18.57 -12.84
C PRO A 3 -55.91 -18.82 -14.34
N LEU A 4 -54.91 -18.68 -15.22
CA LEU A 4 -54.60 -19.65 -16.30
C LEU A 4 -53.52 -19.14 -17.29
N LEU A 5 -52.77 -20.12 -17.79
CA LEU A 5 -52.08 -20.24 -19.09
C LEU A 5 -50.57 -19.98 -19.23
N GLN A 6 -49.82 -21.10 -19.16
CA GLN A 6 -48.93 -21.71 -20.19
C GLN A 6 -47.78 -20.87 -20.80
N ILE A 7 -46.50 -21.23 -20.58
CA ILE A 7 -45.66 -22.28 -21.23
C ILE A 7 -45.44 -22.09 -22.75
N PHE A 8 -44.22 -21.70 -23.14
CA PHE A 8 -43.37 -22.13 -24.29
C PHE A 8 -41.98 -21.50 -24.09
N SER A 9 -40.92 -22.24 -23.72
CA SER A 9 -39.93 -22.98 -24.54
C SER A 9 -39.02 -22.15 -25.47
N ALA A 10 -37.73 -22.19 -25.13
CA ALA A 10 -36.50 -22.29 -25.94
C ALA A 10 -36.11 -21.20 -26.98
N GLY A 11 -34.84 -20.78 -26.89
CA GLY A 11 -34.14 -20.11 -27.99
C GLY A 11 -32.76 -19.55 -27.61
N ALA A 12 -31.74 -20.40 -27.59
CA ALA A 12 -30.33 -19.96 -27.56
C ALA A 12 -29.94 -19.25 -28.86
N SER A 13 -29.10 -18.20 -28.79
CA SER A 13 -28.21 -17.82 -29.89
C SER A 13 -27.07 -16.90 -29.44
N CYS A 14 -25.88 -17.49 -29.48
CA CYS A 14 -24.56 -16.87 -29.50
C CYS A 14 -24.42 -15.94 -30.73
N ARG A 15 -23.92 -14.72 -30.56
CA ARG A 15 -23.46 -13.86 -31.67
C ARG A 15 -22.01 -13.43 -31.46
N ARG A 16 -21.12 -14.20 -32.08
CA ARG A 16 -19.85 -13.71 -32.64
C ARG A 16 -20.16 -12.72 -33.76
N SER A 17 -19.52 -11.56 -33.76
CA SER A 17 -19.45 -10.67 -34.94
C SER A 17 -18.00 -10.25 -35.13
N GLN A 18 -17.32 -10.97 -36.03
CA GLN A 18 -16.09 -10.54 -36.68
C GLN A 18 -16.40 -9.57 -37.84
N ASN A 19 -15.41 -8.71 -38.09
CA ASN A 19 -15.07 -8.01 -39.33
C ASN A 19 -15.97 -6.84 -39.79
N ARG A 20 -15.35 -5.66 -39.93
CA ARG A 20 -14.98 -5.14 -41.26
C ARG A 20 -14.09 -3.88 -41.23
N MET A 21 -12.87 -4.12 -41.68
CA MET A 21 -11.99 -3.24 -42.45
C MET A 21 -12.75 -2.25 -43.34
N TRP A 22 -12.50 -0.94 -43.20
CA TRP A 22 -12.78 0.06 -44.23
C TRP A 22 -11.56 0.95 -44.42
N ILE A 23 -10.98 0.80 -45.62
CA ILE A 23 -9.97 1.67 -46.22
C ILE A 23 -10.71 2.89 -46.76
N GLY A 24 -10.29 4.09 -46.38
CA GLY A 24 -10.87 5.36 -46.82
C GLY A 24 -9.79 6.42 -47.01
N LEU A 25 -9.09 6.32 -48.14
CA LEU A 25 -8.20 7.32 -48.71
C LEU A 25 -8.99 8.60 -49.03
N SER A 26 -8.59 9.77 -48.53
CA SER A 26 -8.97 11.06 -49.10
C SER A 26 -7.89 12.10 -48.87
N LEU A 27 -7.17 12.38 -49.95
CA LEU A 27 -6.36 13.58 -50.17
C LEU A 27 -7.23 14.84 -50.06
N LEU A 28 -6.78 15.84 -49.32
CA LEU A 28 -7.04 17.23 -49.66
C LEU A 28 -5.76 18.05 -49.44
N VAL A 29 -5.17 18.47 -50.56
CA VAL A 29 -4.03 19.38 -50.66
C VAL A 29 -4.59 20.80 -50.71
N ILE A 30 -4.16 21.69 -49.81
CA ILE A 30 -4.34 23.14 -49.96
C ILE A 30 -2.96 23.79 -49.86
N PHE A 31 -2.51 24.32 -51.00
CA PHE A 31 -1.37 25.21 -51.15
C PHE A 31 -1.81 26.66 -50.86
N CYS A 32 -1.02 27.37 -50.04
CA CYS A 32 -0.99 28.83 -50.05
C CYS A 32 0.47 29.29 -50.19
N PRO A 33 0.86 30.03 -51.24
CA PRO A 33 2.15 30.70 -51.32
C PRO A 33 2.03 32.12 -50.74
N GLY A 34 2.85 32.43 -49.73
CA GLY A 34 2.99 33.77 -49.15
C GLY A 34 4.43 34.24 -49.29
N CYS A 35 4.63 35.17 -50.23
CA CYS A 35 5.90 35.82 -50.58
C CYS A 35 5.96 37.22 -49.94
N GLY A 36 7.14 37.64 -49.49
CA GLY A 36 7.48 39.02 -49.13
C GLY A 36 8.40 39.04 -47.89
N GLY A 37 9.65 39.51 -47.91
CA GLY A 37 10.41 40.27 -48.89
C GLY A 37 10.92 41.58 -48.29
N SER A 38 12.26 41.72 -48.24
CA SER A 38 13.08 42.93 -48.02
C SER A 38 13.36 43.33 -46.55
N ALA A 39 14.59 43.39 -46.03
CA ALA A 39 15.93 43.83 -46.47
C ALA A 39 16.30 45.27 -46.05
N ASN A 40 17.60 45.44 -45.80
CA ASN A 40 18.42 46.61 -45.45
C ASN A 40 18.54 46.97 -43.96
N SER A 41 19.70 46.76 -43.31
CA SER A 41 21.00 47.48 -43.42
C SER A 41 20.90 48.89 -42.78
N SER A 42 21.84 49.44 -42.01
CA SER A 42 23.29 49.23 -41.90
C SER A 42 23.84 50.16 -40.79
N THR A 43 24.99 49.79 -40.17
CA THR A 43 26.04 50.67 -39.57
C THR A 43 25.69 51.46 -38.28
N ALA A 44 26.53 51.68 -37.26
CA ALA A 44 28.00 51.85 -37.09
C ALA A 44 28.37 51.63 -35.58
N THR A 45 29.47 50.95 -35.23
CA THR A 45 30.79 51.49 -34.75
C THR A 45 30.72 52.09 -33.33
N GLU A 46 31.39 51.62 -32.28
CA GLU A 46 32.85 51.58 -31.96
C GLU A 46 33.11 50.37 -31.01
N SER A 47 34.08 49.46 -31.18
CA SER A 47 35.56 49.54 -31.12
C SER A 47 36.17 50.03 -29.79
N VAL A 48 36.63 49.09 -28.94
CA VAL A 48 38.02 48.97 -28.41
C VAL A 48 38.18 47.48 -28.01
N SER A 49 38.96 46.66 -28.73
CA SER A 49 40.37 46.29 -28.47
C SER A 49 40.62 45.88 -27.01
N SER A 50 41.26 44.76 -26.67
CA SER A 50 42.47 44.19 -27.27
C SER A 50 42.71 42.77 -26.73
N THR A 51 43.00 41.85 -27.67
CA THR A 51 44.13 40.87 -27.71
C THR A 51 44.53 40.09 -26.45
N ALA A 52 44.98 38.84 -26.48
CA ALA A 52 45.40 37.90 -27.52
C ALA A 52 45.33 36.50 -26.86
N GLY A 53 44.96 35.42 -27.56
CA GLY A 53 45.90 34.58 -28.34
C GLY A 53 46.55 33.54 -27.41
N THR A 54 46.60 32.23 -27.66
CA THR A 54 46.56 31.41 -28.88
C THR A 54 46.42 29.95 -28.37
N ALA A 55 45.61 29.09 -29.00
CA ALA A 55 46.02 27.91 -29.82
C ALA A 55 47.10 27.01 -29.17
N GLU A 56 47.08 25.68 -29.16
CA GLU A 56 46.55 24.70 -30.11
C GLU A 56 46.71 23.27 -29.53
N LEU A 57 45.85 22.35 -29.99
CA LEU A 57 45.99 20.88 -30.18
C LEU A 57 47.11 20.08 -29.47
N SER A 58 46.75 18.96 -28.82
CA SER A 58 46.80 17.59 -29.39
C SER A 58 47.12 16.46 -28.37
N ALA A 59 46.33 15.39 -28.48
CA ALA A 59 46.58 13.95 -28.29
C ALA A 59 47.55 13.34 -27.23
N ASN A 60 46.97 12.30 -26.58
CA ASN A 60 47.50 10.95 -26.31
C ASN A 60 48.24 10.56 -25.00
N GLN A 61 47.76 9.41 -24.49
CA GLN A 61 48.43 8.31 -23.77
C GLN A 61 48.81 8.43 -22.29
N ALA A 62 48.07 7.66 -21.48
CA ALA A 62 48.49 6.45 -20.74
C ALA A 62 49.68 6.46 -19.75
N GLU A 63 49.43 5.65 -18.70
CA GLU A 63 50.34 5.00 -17.75
C GLU A 63 50.66 5.67 -16.39
N ALA A 64 50.15 5.00 -15.36
CA ALA A 64 50.82 4.52 -14.16
C ALA A 64 51.91 5.39 -13.52
N GLY A 65 51.63 5.85 -12.31
CA GLY A 65 52.62 6.43 -11.41
C GLY A 65 52.18 6.31 -9.96
N THR A 66 52.67 5.25 -9.32
CA THR A 66 52.71 5.03 -7.87
C THR A 66 53.31 6.24 -7.14
N SER A 67 52.74 6.63 -6.00
CA SER A 67 53.51 7.35 -4.97
C SER A 67 53.02 7.04 -3.55
N ASN A 68 54.04 6.79 -2.74
CA ASN A 68 54.07 6.40 -1.34
C ASN A 68 53.36 7.40 -0.41
N SER A 69 52.77 6.85 0.63
CA SER A 69 52.84 7.44 1.98
C SER A 69 53.04 6.31 2.99
N ASP A 70 54.27 6.23 3.49
CA ASP A 70 54.71 5.44 4.64
C ASP A 70 54.50 6.29 5.92
N GLY A 71 54.29 5.65 7.08
CA GLY A 71 54.32 6.34 8.38
C GLY A 71 53.18 6.08 9.38
N THR A 72 52.91 4.80 9.66
CA THR A 72 52.73 4.21 11.00
C THR A 72 52.20 5.05 12.19
N ASN A 73 51.06 4.62 12.75
CA ASN A 73 51.00 4.34 14.19
C ASN A 73 49.98 3.21 14.48
N GLY A 74 50.46 2.16 15.15
CA GLY A 74 49.81 0.86 15.23
C GLY A 74 48.70 0.75 16.28
N LYS A 75 47.62 0.07 15.90
CA LYS A 75 46.85 -0.86 16.72
C LYS A 75 46.43 -2.02 15.82
N SER A 76 46.89 -3.23 16.15
CA SER A 76 46.57 -4.47 15.46
C SER A 76 45.05 -4.69 15.48
N ALA A 77 44.40 -4.49 14.34
CA ALA A 77 43.04 -4.96 14.11
C ALA A 77 43.15 -6.33 13.43
N ALA A 78 42.81 -7.38 14.17
CA ALA A 78 42.63 -8.70 13.61
C ALA A 78 41.61 -8.61 12.47
N ALA A 79 41.98 -9.13 11.29
CA ALA A 79 41.10 -9.19 10.14
C ALA A 79 39.82 -9.95 10.52
N THR A 80 38.70 -9.26 10.55
CA THR A 80 37.38 -9.85 10.80
C THR A 80 37.03 -10.66 9.55
N VAL A 81 37.13 -11.99 9.66
CA VAL A 81 36.65 -12.90 8.62
C VAL A 81 35.14 -12.67 8.48
N LYS A 82 34.69 -12.22 7.31
CA LYS A 82 33.26 -12.05 7.06
C LYS A 82 32.64 -13.42 6.81
N HIS A 83 31.81 -13.89 7.73
CA HIS A 83 31.04 -15.13 7.58
C HIS A 83 29.77 -14.88 6.76
N GLY A 84 29.30 -15.91 6.04
CA GLY A 84 28.11 -15.81 5.22
C GLY A 84 26.84 -15.58 6.07
N ARG A 85 25.85 -14.85 5.55
CA ARG A 85 24.52 -14.78 6.18
C ARG A 85 23.91 -16.19 6.25
N GLY A 86 23.74 -16.72 7.46
CA GLY A 86 23.18 -18.06 7.71
C GLY A 86 24.20 -19.13 8.08
N GLU A 87 25.49 -18.79 8.13
CA GLU A 87 26.55 -19.71 8.54
C GLU A 87 26.66 -19.78 10.07
N VAL A 88 26.69 -20.99 10.63
CA VAL A 88 27.04 -21.21 12.05
C VAL A 88 28.53 -21.51 12.14
N TRP A 89 29.26 -20.73 12.94
CA TRP A 89 30.70 -20.91 13.13
C TRP A 89 31.09 -20.76 14.61
N VAL A 90 32.31 -21.18 14.96
CA VAL A 90 32.83 -21.16 16.32
C VAL A 90 34.13 -20.37 16.34
N ASP A 91 34.25 -19.40 17.24
CA ASP A 91 35.47 -18.61 17.38
C ASP A 91 36.56 -19.34 18.19
N GLU A 92 37.75 -18.74 18.27
CA GLU A 92 38.90 -19.30 19.02
C GLU A 92 38.64 -19.46 20.52
N LYS A 93 37.59 -18.84 21.07
CA LYS A 93 37.18 -18.94 22.47
C LYS A 93 36.08 -19.99 22.68
N GLY A 94 35.64 -20.66 21.63
CA GLY A 94 34.57 -21.65 21.68
C GLY A 94 33.15 -21.06 21.62
N GLN A 95 33.01 -19.75 21.37
CA GLN A 95 31.71 -19.09 21.23
C GLN A 95 31.08 -19.50 19.90
N LYS A 96 29.81 -19.92 19.91
CA LYS A 96 29.05 -20.18 18.68
C LYS A 96 28.43 -18.88 18.15
N TRP A 97 28.47 -18.69 16.85
CA TRP A 97 27.94 -17.53 16.14
C TRP A 97 27.02 -17.97 15.00
N PHE A 98 26.01 -17.18 14.67
CA PHE A 98 25.17 -17.29 13.47
C PHE A 98 25.28 -16.00 12.66
N GLY A 99 25.98 -16.06 11.54
CA GLY A 99 26.45 -14.83 10.87
C GLY A 99 27.32 -14.00 11.82
N ASP A 100 26.91 -12.76 12.09
CA ASP A 100 27.61 -11.85 13.00
C ASP A 100 26.99 -11.77 14.41
N VAL A 101 26.06 -12.67 14.76
CA VAL A 101 25.34 -12.66 16.05
C VAL A 101 25.79 -13.84 16.93
N PRO A 102 26.23 -13.61 18.17
CA PRO A 102 26.52 -14.67 19.14
C PRO A 102 25.27 -15.52 19.42
N LEU A 103 25.38 -16.86 19.42
CA LEU A 103 24.24 -17.75 19.66
C LEU A 103 23.68 -17.63 21.08
N ASP A 104 24.49 -17.22 22.06
CA ASP A 104 24.09 -16.99 23.45
C ASP A 104 23.27 -15.69 23.64
N ALA A 105 23.26 -14.80 22.65
CA ALA A 105 22.32 -13.67 22.62
C ALA A 105 20.87 -14.15 22.38
N PHE A 106 20.68 -15.37 21.87
CA PHE A 106 19.39 -16.02 21.85
C PHE A 106 19.21 -16.76 23.17
N PHE A 107 18.32 -16.24 24.03
CA PHE A 107 17.99 -16.89 25.30
C PHE A 107 17.62 -18.36 25.08
N ASP A 108 18.17 -19.26 25.90
CA ASP A 108 17.89 -20.70 25.82
C ASP A 108 16.39 -21.04 25.97
N GLN A 109 15.62 -20.12 26.58
CA GLN A 109 14.17 -20.19 26.74
C GLN A 109 13.56 -18.80 26.61
N PRO A 110 13.31 -18.30 25.38
CA PRO A 110 12.77 -16.95 25.18
C PRO A 110 11.40 -16.75 25.85
N TYR A 111 10.66 -17.84 26.06
CA TYR A 111 9.36 -17.84 26.73
C TYR A 111 9.43 -17.75 28.27
N ALA A 112 10.55 -18.11 28.88
CA ALA A 112 10.71 -18.03 30.34
C ALA A 112 10.93 -16.59 30.83
N VAL A 113 11.54 -15.73 29.99
CA VAL A 113 11.77 -14.31 30.27
C VAL A 113 10.48 -13.48 30.09
N ALA A 114 9.53 -13.97 29.29
CA ALA A 114 8.22 -13.34 29.11
C ALA A 114 7.20 -13.69 30.20
N SER A 115 7.50 -14.65 31.08
CA SER A 115 6.61 -15.13 32.13
C SER A 115 7.02 -14.68 33.54
N ASP A 116 7.75 -13.59 33.68
CA ASP A 116 8.09 -13.04 34.99
C ASP A 116 6.85 -12.40 35.63
N VAL A 117 5.99 -13.25 36.19
CA VAL A 117 4.79 -12.88 36.94
C VAL A 117 5.23 -12.49 38.35
N THR A 118 6.03 -11.42 38.47
CA THR A 118 6.28 -10.80 39.77
C THR A 118 5.08 -9.90 40.08
N PRO A 119 4.18 -10.26 41.01
CA PRO A 119 3.07 -9.40 41.38
C PRO A 119 3.60 -8.14 42.06
N LEU A 120 3.31 -6.98 41.45
CA LEU A 120 3.49 -5.68 42.09
C LEU A 120 2.66 -5.67 43.38
N ALA A 121 3.32 -5.42 44.51
CA ALA A 121 2.71 -5.37 45.82
C ALA A 121 1.64 -4.27 45.87
N GLY A 122 0.38 -4.68 45.80
CA GLY A 122 -0.76 -3.76 45.85
C GLY A 122 -2.04 -4.39 45.37
N ASN A 123 -2.46 -5.49 46.00
CA ASN A 123 -3.86 -5.82 46.29
C ASN A 123 -3.90 -7.19 47.00
N ALA A 124 -4.03 -7.13 48.32
CA ALA A 124 -4.29 -8.30 49.14
C ALA A 124 -5.73 -8.80 48.93
N ALA A 125 -5.87 -10.12 49.11
CA ALA A 125 -7.08 -10.93 49.07
C ALA A 125 -7.56 -11.32 47.67
N ILE A 126 -7.06 -12.46 47.17
CA ILE A 126 -7.84 -13.72 47.12
C ILE A 126 -6.85 -14.90 47.24
N THR A 127 -6.69 -15.45 48.44
CA THR A 127 -6.15 -16.81 48.61
C THR A 127 -7.06 -17.54 49.57
N ALA A 128 -7.95 -18.38 49.05
CA ALA A 128 -8.40 -19.59 49.72
C ALA A 128 -9.29 -20.42 48.78
N VAL A 129 -9.13 -21.74 48.90
CA VAL A 129 -10.02 -22.81 48.43
C VAL A 129 -9.82 -23.29 46.99
N VAL A 130 -8.71 -24.00 46.76
CA VAL A 130 -8.76 -25.21 45.92
C VAL A 130 -8.08 -26.36 46.67
N SER A 131 -8.87 -27.06 47.46
CA SER A 131 -8.62 -28.43 47.88
C SER A 131 -9.96 -29.00 48.33
N ASN A 132 -10.45 -30.01 47.61
CA ASN A 132 -10.78 -31.34 48.13
C ASN A 132 -11.93 -31.96 47.32
N LEU A 133 -11.57 -32.88 46.42
CA LEU A 133 -12.48 -33.81 45.75
C LEU A 133 -12.69 -35.01 46.68
N GLY A 134 -13.91 -35.18 47.19
CA GLY A 134 -14.27 -36.33 48.01
C GLY A 134 -15.74 -36.35 48.42
N SER A 135 -16.53 -37.15 47.68
CA SER A 135 -17.71 -37.93 48.07
C SER A 135 -18.79 -37.46 49.07
N THR A 136 -20.02 -37.85 48.67
CA THR A 136 -21.25 -38.20 49.41
C THR A 136 -22.27 -37.12 49.84
N ASP A 137 -23.48 -37.32 49.31
CA ASP A 137 -24.83 -37.14 49.87
C ASP A 137 -25.41 -35.74 50.21
N VAL A 138 -26.38 -35.36 49.35
CA VAL A 138 -27.70 -34.69 49.52
C VAL A 138 -28.14 -34.54 51.01
N PRO A 139 -28.70 -33.38 51.49
CA PRO A 139 -29.91 -32.78 50.91
C PRO A 139 -30.02 -31.24 50.85
N ASP A 140 -30.91 -30.85 49.92
CA ASP A 140 -31.57 -29.57 49.68
C ASP A 140 -31.84 -28.73 50.95
N PRO A 141 -31.47 -27.43 50.91
CA PRO A 141 -32.46 -26.42 51.25
C PRO A 141 -32.46 -25.23 50.28
N THR A 142 -33.66 -24.97 49.76
CA THR A 142 -34.16 -23.66 49.30
C THR A 142 -33.48 -22.47 49.96
N MET A 143 -32.65 -21.76 49.18
CA MET A 143 -32.16 -20.41 49.48
C MET A 143 -32.52 -19.49 48.31
N THR A 144 -33.37 -18.54 48.62
CA THR A 144 -33.76 -17.39 47.78
C THR A 144 -32.52 -16.52 47.52
N GLU A 145 -32.08 -16.47 46.27
CA GLU A 145 -30.96 -15.65 45.80
C GLU A 145 -31.43 -14.19 45.60
N PRO A 146 -30.74 -13.17 46.16
CA PRO A 146 -30.95 -11.79 45.78
C PRO A 146 -30.31 -11.51 44.41
N PRO A 147 -30.93 -10.71 43.53
CA PRO A 147 -30.40 -10.50 42.19
C PRO A 147 -29.12 -9.65 42.23
N PHE A 148 -27.99 -10.28 41.93
CA PHE A 148 -26.76 -9.58 41.60
C PHE A 148 -26.91 -8.95 40.22
N LYS A 149 -27.17 -7.65 40.18
CA LYS A 149 -27.23 -6.86 38.94
C LYS A 149 -25.79 -6.61 38.48
N ALA A 150 -25.35 -7.37 37.48
CA ALA A 150 -24.08 -7.13 36.78
C ALA A 150 -24.08 -5.70 36.19
N PRO A 151 -22.93 -4.99 36.17
CA PRO A 151 -22.83 -3.72 35.47
C PRO A 151 -23.04 -3.98 33.97
N GLU A 152 -24.08 -3.40 33.41
CA GLU A 152 -24.25 -3.28 31.96
C GLU A 152 -23.14 -2.38 31.45
N THR A 153 -22.07 -2.98 30.93
CA THR A 153 -21.19 -2.29 30.00
C THR A 153 -22.02 -2.03 28.75
N GLU A 154 -22.34 -0.75 28.49
CA GLU A 154 -22.90 -0.32 27.21
C GLU A 154 -21.92 -0.70 26.10
N THR A 155 -22.13 -1.86 25.48
CA THR A 155 -21.55 -2.21 24.19
C THR A 155 -22.22 -1.32 23.16
N THR A 156 -21.61 -0.18 22.87
CA THR A 156 -21.91 0.60 21.68
C THR A 156 -21.84 -0.34 20.48
N PRO A 157 -22.94 -0.54 19.72
CA PRO A 157 -22.90 -1.42 18.57
C PRO A 157 -21.84 -0.89 17.58
N PRO A 158 -21.04 -1.77 16.96
CA PRO A 158 -20.07 -1.35 15.97
C PRO A 158 -20.80 -0.57 14.86
N PRO A 159 -20.21 0.53 14.35
CA PRO A 159 -20.82 1.30 13.28
C PRO A 159 -21.13 0.38 12.11
N ALA A 160 -22.39 0.41 11.66
CA ALA A 160 -22.81 -0.31 10.46
C ALA A 160 -21.92 0.11 9.28
N GLY A 161 -21.44 -0.87 8.51
CA GLY A 161 -20.52 -0.64 7.40
C GLY A 161 -21.02 0.45 6.44
N GLY A 162 -20.12 1.36 6.08
CA GLY A 162 -20.44 2.52 5.23
C GLY A 162 -20.86 2.14 3.81
N ASP A 163 -22.11 2.46 3.47
CA ASP A 163 -22.65 2.21 2.13
C ASP A 163 -22.11 3.23 1.11
N SER A 164 -21.76 4.45 1.54
CA SER A 164 -21.12 5.47 0.68
C SER A 164 -19.60 5.47 0.80
N TRP A 165 -18.89 6.03 -0.18
CA TRP A 165 -17.42 6.18 -0.10
C TRP A 165 -16.99 7.11 1.04
N GLY A 166 -17.75 8.15 1.32
CA GLY A 166 -17.45 9.12 2.38
C GLY A 166 -17.57 8.55 3.80
N ASP A 167 -18.31 7.45 3.97
CA ASP A 167 -18.41 6.74 5.25
C ASP A 167 -17.15 5.91 5.55
N LEU A 168 -16.40 5.51 4.51
CA LEU A 168 -15.22 4.65 4.65
C LEU A 168 -13.92 5.46 4.70
N ILE A 169 -13.83 6.48 3.85
CA ILE A 169 -12.63 7.31 3.72
C ILE A 169 -13.04 8.77 3.51
N SER A 170 -12.48 9.67 4.31
CA SER A 170 -12.67 11.11 4.16
C SER A 170 -11.85 11.67 2.99
N GLU A 171 -12.20 12.86 2.51
CA GLU A 171 -11.40 13.54 1.49
C GLU A 171 -9.96 13.84 1.94
N VAL A 172 -9.75 14.02 3.26
CA VAL A 172 -8.42 14.27 3.84
C VAL A 172 -7.58 13.00 3.83
N GLU A 173 -8.14 11.86 4.24
CA GLU A 173 -7.46 10.56 4.19
C GLU A 173 -7.13 10.17 2.75
N LEU A 174 -8.07 10.39 1.82
CA LEU A 174 -7.87 10.16 0.39
C LEU A 174 -6.71 11.00 -0.17
N ASP A 175 -6.69 12.30 0.12
CA ASP A 175 -5.63 13.22 -0.34
C ASP A 175 -4.28 12.89 0.30
N ASN A 176 -4.28 12.48 1.58
CA ASN A 176 -3.08 12.06 2.29
C ASN A 176 -2.45 10.79 1.69
N GLU A 177 -3.26 9.79 1.32
CA GLU A 177 -2.72 8.58 0.70
C GLU A 177 -2.16 8.85 -0.70
N VAL A 178 -2.86 9.65 -1.50
CA VAL A 178 -2.36 10.04 -2.83
C VAL A 178 -1.06 10.83 -2.72
N LYS A 179 -0.94 11.74 -1.74
CA LYS A 179 0.32 12.43 -1.44
C LYS A 179 1.41 11.46 -0.97
N ALA A 180 1.09 10.49 -0.11
CA ALA A 180 2.05 9.50 0.35
C ALA A 180 2.61 8.66 -0.80
N ILE A 181 1.74 8.21 -1.71
CA ILE A 181 2.14 7.49 -2.93
C ILE A 181 2.99 8.39 -3.84
N ARG A 182 2.58 9.65 -4.06
CA ARG A 182 3.34 10.61 -4.86
C ARG A 182 4.74 10.84 -4.30
N ASN A 183 4.87 10.99 -2.98
CA ASN A 183 6.16 11.20 -2.32
C ASN A 183 7.05 9.96 -2.42
N PHE A 184 6.48 8.77 -2.20
CA PHE A 184 7.20 7.51 -2.38
C PHE A 184 7.74 7.37 -3.81
N LEU A 185 6.91 7.60 -4.81
CA LEU A 185 7.32 7.50 -6.22
C LEU A 185 8.37 8.57 -6.55
N ASN A 186 8.22 9.80 -6.04
CA ASN A 186 9.21 10.86 -6.22
C ASN A 186 10.58 10.40 -5.76
N GLU A 187 10.69 9.91 -4.52
CA GLU A 187 11.95 9.48 -3.90
C GLU A 187 12.61 8.31 -4.66
N ASN A 188 11.78 7.37 -5.12
CA ASN A 188 12.24 6.09 -5.62
C ASN A 188 12.49 6.05 -7.13
N LEU A 189 11.97 7.01 -7.89
CA LEU A 189 12.12 7.05 -9.34
C LEU A 189 13.26 7.95 -9.84
N GLN A 190 13.95 8.71 -8.99
CA GLN A 190 15.00 9.64 -9.44
C GLN A 190 16.28 8.96 -9.96
N SER A 191 16.51 7.70 -9.61
CA SER A 191 17.68 6.95 -10.06
C SER A 191 17.35 5.49 -10.30
N VAL A 192 18.11 4.86 -11.20
CA VAL A 192 17.99 3.41 -11.48
C VAL A 192 18.24 2.58 -10.22
N SER A 193 19.13 3.03 -9.33
CA SER A 193 19.43 2.34 -8.08
C SER A 193 18.24 2.32 -7.13
N ASN A 194 17.64 3.49 -6.87
CA ASN A 194 16.47 3.59 -5.98
C ASN A 194 15.27 2.86 -6.58
N TYR A 195 15.07 2.97 -7.90
CA TYR A 195 14.02 2.25 -8.60
C TYR A 195 14.20 0.74 -8.45
N ASN A 196 15.40 0.22 -8.69
CA ASN A 196 15.65 -1.22 -8.56
C ASN A 196 15.41 -1.72 -7.14
N ALA A 197 15.77 -0.93 -6.12
CA ALA A 197 15.57 -1.27 -4.71
C ALA A 197 14.08 -1.29 -4.29
N SER A 198 13.24 -0.49 -4.96
CA SER A 198 11.82 -0.30 -4.65
C SER A 198 10.86 -0.93 -5.65
N MET A 199 11.38 -1.57 -6.70
CA MET A 199 10.62 -2.05 -7.86
C MET A 199 9.43 -2.95 -7.47
N LEU A 200 9.55 -3.74 -6.40
CA LEU A 200 8.47 -4.62 -5.93
C LEU A 200 7.36 -3.87 -5.16
N MET A 201 7.67 -2.69 -4.63
CA MET A 201 6.74 -1.84 -3.89
C MET A 201 6.00 -0.84 -4.78
N ILE A 202 6.48 -0.59 -6.01
CA ILE A 202 5.84 0.33 -6.95
C ILE A 202 4.46 -0.18 -7.41
N PRO A 203 4.29 -1.45 -7.85
CA PRO A 203 3.01 -1.89 -8.40
C PRO A 203 1.82 -1.82 -7.44
N PRO A 204 1.92 -2.25 -6.17
CA PRO A 204 0.85 -2.08 -5.18
C PRO A 204 0.44 -0.62 -5.00
N LYS A 205 1.40 0.30 -4.99
CA LYS A 205 1.14 1.74 -4.81
C LYS A 205 0.49 2.35 -6.05
N ALA A 206 0.93 1.99 -7.25
CA ALA A 206 0.30 2.41 -8.50
C ALA A 206 -1.14 1.88 -8.64
N ALA A 207 -1.39 0.63 -8.23
CA ALA A 207 -2.74 0.05 -8.22
C ALA A 207 -3.64 0.76 -7.19
N THR A 208 -3.11 1.01 -6.00
CA THR A 208 -3.82 1.77 -4.97
C THR A 208 -4.17 3.17 -5.46
N LEU A 209 -3.24 3.86 -6.13
CA LEU A 209 -3.49 5.17 -6.72
C LEU A 209 -4.63 5.13 -7.75
N ALA A 210 -4.62 4.13 -8.64
CA ALA A 210 -5.67 3.98 -9.64
C ALA A 210 -7.05 3.72 -9.01
N ALA A 211 -7.11 2.82 -8.02
CA ALA A 211 -8.32 2.51 -7.27
C ALA A 211 -8.85 3.75 -6.53
N LEU A 212 -8.00 4.46 -5.80
CA LEU A 212 -8.39 5.67 -5.05
C LEU A 212 -8.80 6.82 -5.96
N ALA A 213 -8.23 6.94 -7.16
CA ALA A 213 -8.71 7.88 -8.16
C ALA A 213 -10.13 7.53 -8.65
N GLY A 214 -10.44 6.23 -8.79
CA GLY A 214 -11.82 5.76 -9.00
C GLY A 214 -12.77 6.18 -7.87
N VAL A 215 -12.35 5.95 -6.61
CA VAL A 215 -13.10 6.41 -5.42
C VAL A 215 -13.32 7.92 -5.47
N ALA A 216 -12.29 8.71 -5.79
CA ALA A 216 -12.38 10.17 -5.85
C ALA A 216 -13.45 10.67 -6.83
N ILE A 217 -13.62 10.00 -7.98
CA ILE A 217 -14.66 10.33 -8.98
C ILE A 217 -16.05 10.19 -8.36
N GLU A 218 -16.28 9.11 -7.60
CA GLU A 218 -17.58 8.78 -6.99
C GLU A 218 -17.77 9.37 -5.59
N HIS A 219 -16.72 9.90 -4.98
CA HIS A 219 -16.75 10.41 -3.61
C HIS A 219 -17.73 11.58 -3.44
N PRO A 220 -18.58 11.63 -2.39
CA PRO A 220 -19.58 12.69 -2.23
C PRO A 220 -18.95 14.08 -2.08
N ASN A 221 -17.82 14.17 -1.39
CA ASN A 221 -17.04 15.41 -1.25
C ASN A 221 -16.00 15.53 -2.37
N SER A 222 -15.65 16.76 -2.75
CA SER A 222 -14.63 17.01 -3.77
C SER A 222 -13.23 17.14 -3.16
N VAL A 223 -12.31 16.25 -3.53
CA VAL A 223 -10.87 16.52 -3.43
C VAL A 223 -10.46 17.54 -4.50
N SER A 224 -9.35 18.24 -4.27
CA SER A 224 -8.88 19.32 -5.15
C SER A 224 -8.58 18.86 -6.58
N TRP A 225 -8.20 17.60 -6.76
CA TRP A 225 -7.84 17.01 -8.05
C TRP A 225 -8.96 16.15 -8.68
N LYS A 226 -10.18 16.16 -8.11
CA LYS A 226 -11.31 15.32 -8.56
C LYS A 226 -11.64 15.49 -10.05
N ALA A 227 -11.55 16.70 -10.58
CA ALA A 227 -11.81 17.00 -11.99
C ALA A 227 -10.86 16.25 -12.94
N ASP A 228 -9.64 15.95 -12.47
CA ASP A 228 -8.62 15.24 -13.24
C ASP A 228 -8.43 13.78 -12.77
N ALA A 229 -9.28 13.29 -11.85
CA ALA A 229 -9.14 11.97 -11.25
C ALA A 229 -9.14 10.83 -12.29
N LYS A 230 -9.86 10.96 -13.40
CA LYS A 230 -9.83 9.95 -14.48
C LYS A 230 -8.45 9.81 -15.14
N TYR A 231 -7.68 10.90 -15.24
CA TYR A 231 -6.30 10.85 -15.75
C TYR A 231 -5.37 10.23 -14.71
N VAL A 232 -5.54 10.57 -13.43
CA VAL A 232 -4.77 9.94 -12.33
C VAL A 232 -5.02 8.42 -12.30
N ARG A 233 -6.28 8.00 -12.46
CA ARG A 233 -6.68 6.59 -12.55
C ARG A 233 -5.94 5.88 -13.69
N ASP A 234 -6.01 6.46 -14.89
CA ASP A 234 -5.43 5.85 -16.08
C ASP A 234 -3.88 5.83 -16.03
N LEU A 235 -3.24 6.87 -15.52
CA LEU A 235 -1.79 6.89 -15.32
C LEU A 235 -1.34 5.83 -14.31
N GLY A 236 -2.07 5.66 -13.19
CA GLY A 236 -1.81 4.58 -12.23
C GLY A 236 -1.99 3.19 -12.83
N LYS A 237 -3.03 3.00 -13.67
CA LYS A 237 -3.25 1.78 -14.46
C LYS A 237 -2.08 1.51 -15.41
N GLN A 238 -1.64 2.52 -16.18
CA GLN A 238 -0.55 2.41 -17.13
C GLN A 238 0.80 2.08 -16.47
N MET A 239 1.04 2.52 -15.24
CA MET A 239 2.24 2.13 -14.49
C MET A 239 2.31 0.60 -14.30
N ASN A 240 1.16 -0.06 -14.20
CA ASN A 240 1.02 -1.51 -14.02
C ASN A 240 0.70 -2.29 -15.30
N ALA A 241 0.67 -1.64 -16.47
CA ALA A 241 0.33 -2.30 -17.74
C ALA A 241 1.37 -3.37 -18.16
N GLU A 242 2.61 -3.25 -17.68
CA GLU A 242 3.69 -4.20 -17.95
C GLU A 242 4.40 -4.59 -16.64
N THR A 243 4.80 -5.86 -16.52
CA THR A 243 5.63 -6.33 -15.39
C THR A 243 6.96 -5.59 -15.36
N LEU A 244 7.25 -4.94 -14.24
CA LEU A 244 8.48 -4.17 -14.04
C LEU A 244 9.72 -5.07 -14.08
N ARG A 245 10.75 -4.58 -14.77
CA ARG A 245 12.10 -5.16 -14.83
C ARG A 245 13.10 -4.17 -14.26
N SER A 246 14.18 -4.70 -13.70
CA SER A 246 15.28 -3.87 -13.23
C SER A 246 15.97 -3.17 -14.40
N GLY A 247 16.42 -1.94 -14.17
CA GLY A 247 17.22 -1.18 -15.12
C GLY A 247 16.58 0.12 -15.64
N PRO A 248 17.34 0.88 -16.45
CA PRO A 248 17.00 2.24 -16.83
C PRO A 248 15.76 2.37 -17.72
N LYS A 249 15.43 1.33 -18.49
CA LYS A 249 14.29 1.38 -19.42
C LYS A 249 12.97 1.53 -18.67
N ASP A 250 12.71 0.63 -17.73
CA ASP A 250 11.45 0.64 -16.98
C ASP A 250 11.45 1.75 -15.92
N GLN A 251 12.60 2.07 -15.33
CA GLN A 251 12.72 3.26 -14.47
C GLN A 251 12.26 4.52 -15.21
N LYS A 252 12.78 4.77 -16.42
CA LYS A 252 12.40 5.93 -17.23
C LYS A 252 10.91 5.92 -17.59
N ARG A 253 10.37 4.78 -18.02
CA ARG A 253 8.94 4.63 -18.36
C ARG A 253 8.05 5.01 -17.17
N ILE A 254 8.35 4.51 -15.98
CA ILE A 254 7.56 4.80 -14.78
C ILE A 254 7.76 6.24 -14.32
N LEU A 255 8.97 6.80 -14.46
CA LEU A 255 9.24 8.20 -14.16
C LEU A 255 8.40 9.14 -15.04
N GLU A 256 8.31 8.90 -16.35
CA GLU A 256 7.49 9.70 -17.26
C GLU A 256 6.00 9.67 -16.88
N LEU A 257 5.47 8.49 -16.54
CA LEU A 257 4.08 8.35 -16.05
C LEU A 257 3.88 9.05 -14.70
N TYR A 258 4.88 8.98 -13.82
CA TYR A 258 4.85 9.65 -12.52
C TYR A 258 4.84 11.17 -12.67
N GLU A 259 5.67 11.73 -13.55
CA GLU A 259 5.74 13.16 -13.83
C GLU A 259 4.39 13.66 -14.37
N ALA A 260 3.82 12.96 -15.35
CA ALA A 260 2.50 13.28 -15.87
C ALA A 260 1.40 13.22 -14.79
N MET A 261 1.47 12.25 -13.89
CA MET A 261 0.53 12.11 -12.77
C MET A 261 0.72 13.24 -11.75
N SER A 262 1.96 13.57 -11.41
CA SER A 262 2.33 14.65 -10.50
C SER A 262 1.85 16.00 -11.02
N ASP A 263 2.01 16.28 -12.31
CA ASP A 263 1.53 17.50 -12.97
C ASP A 263 0.00 17.56 -13.01
N THR A 264 -0.65 16.44 -13.29
CA THR A 264 -2.11 16.30 -13.28
C THR A 264 -2.68 16.59 -11.89
N LEU A 265 -2.09 16.04 -10.82
CA LEU A 265 -2.48 16.34 -9.44
C LEU A 265 -2.31 17.83 -9.08
N ASN A 266 -1.37 18.54 -9.73
CA ASN A 266 -1.17 19.98 -9.56
C ASN A 266 -2.04 20.82 -10.53
N ARG A 267 -3.05 20.22 -11.18
CA ARG A 267 -3.92 20.88 -12.18
C ARG A 267 -3.13 21.52 -13.34
N SER A 268 -1.96 20.96 -13.64
CA SER A 268 -1.05 21.41 -14.68
C SER A 268 -0.87 20.31 -15.74
N ARG A 269 -1.97 19.61 -16.06
CA ARG A 269 -2.00 18.43 -16.92
C ARG A 269 -1.14 18.62 -18.19
N PRO A 270 -0.22 17.69 -18.50
CA PRO A 270 0.62 17.80 -19.69
C PRO A 270 -0.18 17.92 -20.98
N ALA A 271 0.31 18.75 -21.90
CA ALA A 271 -0.28 18.86 -23.23
C ALA A 271 -0.12 17.55 -24.00
N GLY A 272 -1.18 17.11 -24.69
CA GLY A 272 -1.16 15.89 -25.49
C GLY A 272 -1.30 14.58 -24.70
N LEU A 273 -1.56 14.65 -23.39
CA LEU A 273 -1.98 13.46 -22.63
C LEU A 273 -3.26 12.90 -23.25
N ALA A 274 -3.29 11.59 -23.52
CA ALA A 274 -4.44 10.93 -24.12
C ALA A 274 -5.67 11.07 -23.22
N GLU A 275 -6.84 11.24 -23.84
CA GLU A 275 -8.09 11.28 -23.09
C GLU A 275 -8.44 9.88 -22.59
N PRO A 276 -8.48 9.65 -21.25
CA PRO A 276 -8.84 8.35 -20.71
C PRO A 276 -10.34 8.09 -20.87
N PRO A 277 -10.78 6.83 -20.83
CA PRO A 277 -12.20 6.49 -20.82
C PRO A 277 -12.93 7.22 -19.68
N GLU A 278 -14.17 7.66 -19.91
CA GLU A 278 -14.97 8.32 -18.87
C GLU A 278 -15.16 7.42 -17.65
N SER A 279 -15.39 6.12 -17.88
CA SER A 279 -15.54 5.12 -16.82
C SER A 279 -14.80 3.83 -17.17
N ASP A 280 -13.73 3.56 -16.44
CA ASP A 280 -13.22 2.19 -16.28
C ASP A 280 -13.78 1.64 -14.98
N GLY A 281 -14.20 0.38 -14.98
CA GLY A 281 -14.51 -0.33 -13.73
C GLY A 281 -13.26 -0.48 -12.87
N PHE A 282 -13.42 -0.63 -11.55
CA PHE A 282 -12.30 -0.77 -10.63
C PHE A 282 -11.37 -1.93 -10.98
N ALA A 283 -11.93 -3.07 -11.40
CA ALA A 283 -11.16 -4.25 -11.81
C ALA A 283 -10.30 -4.02 -13.07
N GLU A 284 -10.73 -3.13 -13.96
CA GLU A 284 -9.98 -2.75 -15.16
C GLU A 284 -8.85 -1.76 -14.81
N ALA A 285 -9.09 -0.88 -13.83
CA ALA A 285 -8.10 0.09 -13.38
C ALA A 285 -7.06 -0.50 -12.42
N SER A 286 -7.37 -1.57 -11.69
CA SER A 286 -6.55 -2.06 -10.57
C SER A 286 -6.69 -3.56 -10.33
N GLU A 287 -5.57 -4.28 -10.39
CA GLU A 287 -5.51 -5.72 -10.12
C GLU A 287 -5.75 -6.03 -8.63
N MET A 288 -6.67 -6.95 -8.33
CA MET A 288 -7.04 -7.34 -6.95
C MET A 288 -5.82 -7.74 -6.10
N ARG A 289 -4.89 -8.53 -6.65
CA ARG A 289 -3.70 -8.99 -5.93
C ARG A 289 -2.82 -7.83 -5.44
N LEU A 290 -2.73 -6.75 -6.21
CA LEU A 290 -1.96 -5.56 -5.84
C LEU A 290 -2.67 -4.75 -4.75
N LEU A 291 -4.00 -4.69 -4.77
CA LEU A 291 -4.79 -4.09 -3.68
C LEU A 291 -4.68 -4.91 -2.38
N MET A 292 -4.69 -6.24 -2.48
CA MET A 292 -4.46 -7.15 -1.34
C MET A 292 -3.06 -6.93 -0.72
N HIS A 293 -2.04 -6.66 -1.53
CA HIS A 293 -0.70 -6.33 -1.03
C HIS A 293 -0.72 -5.02 -0.22
N ARG A 294 -1.46 -3.99 -0.66
CA ARG A 294 -1.61 -2.74 0.11
C ARG A 294 -2.36 -2.95 1.42
N MET A 295 -3.35 -3.84 1.46
CA MET A 295 -4.04 -4.20 2.70
C MET A 295 -3.13 -4.97 3.67
N ASP A 296 -2.29 -5.88 3.16
CA ASP A 296 -1.27 -6.57 3.97
C ASP A 296 -0.23 -5.59 4.56
N GLU A 297 0.19 -4.57 3.79
CA GLU A 297 1.03 -3.47 4.31
C GLU A 297 0.32 -2.73 5.46
N ALA A 298 -0.96 -2.38 5.31
CA ALA A 298 -1.75 -1.71 6.36
C ALA A 298 -1.83 -2.56 7.64
N GLU A 299 -2.18 -3.85 7.50
CA GLU A 299 -2.29 -4.78 8.63
C GLU A 299 -0.96 -4.90 9.40
N LYS A 300 0.15 -5.13 8.67
CA LYS A 300 1.48 -5.23 9.26
C LYS A 300 1.88 -3.94 9.96
N ARG A 301 1.63 -2.79 9.33
CA ARG A 301 1.99 -1.49 9.89
C ARG A 301 1.26 -1.23 11.21
N MET A 302 -0.05 -1.47 11.26
CA MET A 302 -0.83 -1.33 12.48
C MET A 302 -0.32 -2.26 13.58
N LYS A 303 -0.07 -3.54 13.27
CA LYS A 303 0.50 -4.51 14.22
C LYS A 303 1.85 -4.07 14.79
N THR A 304 2.76 -3.62 13.93
CA THR A 304 4.14 -3.30 14.32
C THR A 304 4.23 -1.95 15.02
N GLU A 305 3.51 -0.93 14.54
CA GLU A 305 3.66 0.43 15.04
C GLU A 305 2.71 0.79 16.18
N ALA A 306 1.57 0.10 16.30
CA ALA A 306 0.51 0.38 17.28
C ALA A 306 0.10 -0.85 18.09
N GLY A 307 1.02 -1.80 18.32
CA GLY A 307 0.74 -3.05 19.03
C GLY A 307 0.56 -2.94 20.56
N THR A 308 0.55 -1.73 21.13
CA THR A 308 0.32 -1.48 22.56
C THR A 308 -0.58 -0.26 22.75
N ASP A 309 -1.22 -0.14 23.92
CA ASP A 309 -2.11 0.99 24.25
C ASP A 309 -1.42 2.37 24.09
N THR A 310 -0.22 2.51 24.65
CA THR A 310 0.60 3.72 24.50
C THR A 310 0.93 4.01 23.03
N ALA A 311 1.27 2.96 22.26
CA ALA A 311 1.64 3.11 20.87
C ALA A 311 0.43 3.52 20.00
N LEU A 312 -0.74 2.90 20.22
CA LEU A 312 -2.01 3.29 19.59
C LEU A 312 -2.32 4.76 19.87
N THR A 313 -2.27 5.18 21.13
CA THR A 313 -2.53 6.58 21.52
C THR A 313 -1.59 7.55 20.79
N SER A 314 -0.31 7.20 20.66
CA SER A 314 0.69 8.03 19.98
C SER A 314 0.61 8.02 18.45
N ARG A 315 -0.13 7.08 17.85
CA ARG A 315 -0.19 6.86 16.39
C ARG A 315 -1.62 6.74 15.86
N LYS A 316 -2.60 7.25 16.60
CA LYS A 316 -4.01 7.11 16.25
C LYS A 316 -4.34 7.61 14.85
N GLU A 317 -3.72 8.70 14.38
CA GLU A 317 -3.94 9.23 13.03
C GLU A 317 -3.42 8.26 11.95
N MET A 318 -2.29 7.61 12.20
CA MET A 318 -1.75 6.58 11.30
C MET A 318 -2.68 5.37 11.29
N VAL A 319 -3.13 4.89 12.45
CA VAL A 319 -4.04 3.74 12.55
C VAL A 319 -5.37 4.03 11.86
N ALA A 320 -5.97 5.20 12.11
CA ALA A 320 -7.22 5.61 11.46
C ALA A 320 -7.08 5.65 9.93
N HIS A 321 -5.98 6.21 9.43
CA HIS A 321 -5.68 6.27 7.99
C HIS A 321 -5.54 4.87 7.36
N GLU A 322 -4.73 3.99 7.94
CA GLU A 322 -4.55 2.63 7.43
C GLU A 322 -5.84 1.81 7.49
N ALA A 323 -6.65 2.00 8.53
CA ALA A 323 -7.94 1.36 8.68
C ALA A 323 -8.96 1.84 7.63
N ALA A 324 -9.05 3.14 7.39
CA ALA A 324 -9.91 3.72 6.34
C ALA A 324 -9.55 3.17 4.95
N LEU A 325 -8.25 3.08 4.64
CA LEU A 325 -7.78 2.48 3.40
C LEU A 325 -8.09 1.00 3.29
N MET A 326 -7.87 0.23 4.36
CA MET A 326 -8.20 -1.19 4.39
C MET A 326 -9.69 -1.42 4.13
N ALA A 327 -10.57 -0.67 4.79
CA ALA A 327 -12.01 -0.74 4.56
C ALA A 327 -12.37 -0.40 3.10
N THR A 328 -11.79 0.67 2.56
CA THR A 328 -12.02 1.11 1.18
C THR A 328 -11.60 0.04 0.17
N LEU A 329 -10.39 -0.50 0.31
CA LEU A 329 -9.87 -1.52 -0.60
C LEU A 329 -10.63 -2.84 -0.49
N ALA A 330 -11.02 -3.25 0.72
CA ALA A 330 -11.85 -4.44 0.94
C ALA A 330 -13.22 -4.31 0.27
N LYS A 331 -13.83 -3.12 0.27
CA LYS A 331 -15.06 -2.86 -0.49
C LYS A 331 -14.81 -2.93 -2.00
N ILE A 332 -13.74 -2.31 -2.50
CA ILE A 332 -13.43 -2.28 -3.94
C ILE A 332 -13.34 -3.68 -4.54
N VAL A 333 -12.72 -4.64 -3.85
CA VAL A 333 -12.55 -6.01 -4.39
C VAL A 333 -13.85 -6.82 -4.47
N THR A 334 -14.96 -6.29 -3.92
CA THR A 334 -16.30 -6.88 -4.08
C THR A 334 -17.08 -6.30 -5.28
N LEU A 335 -16.56 -5.25 -5.92
CA LEU A 335 -17.23 -4.61 -7.04
C LEU A 335 -17.16 -5.47 -8.32
N PRO A 336 -18.09 -5.26 -9.27
CA PRO A 336 -18.12 -6.03 -10.50
C PRO A 336 -16.80 -6.02 -11.27
N GLY A 337 -16.48 -7.16 -11.90
CA GLY A 337 -15.30 -7.33 -12.75
C GLY A 337 -14.15 -8.05 -12.07
N TYR A 338 -14.18 -8.23 -10.74
CA TYR A 338 -13.23 -9.09 -10.03
C TYR A 338 -13.63 -10.57 -10.05
N GLY A 339 -14.87 -10.90 -10.45
CA GLY A 339 -15.34 -12.28 -10.65
C GLY A 339 -15.90 -12.95 -9.39
N TYR A 340 -16.15 -12.17 -8.34
CA TYR A 340 -16.67 -12.65 -7.05
C TYR A 340 -17.97 -11.94 -6.63
N GLU A 341 -18.55 -11.10 -7.50
CA GLU A 341 -19.75 -10.31 -7.23
C GLU A 341 -20.96 -11.17 -6.78
N ASP A 342 -21.06 -12.40 -7.30
CA ASP A 342 -22.14 -13.35 -6.99
C ASP A 342 -21.71 -14.43 -5.96
N ASP A 343 -20.50 -14.34 -5.39
CA ASP A 343 -20.03 -15.26 -4.35
C ASP A 343 -20.33 -14.70 -2.95
N PRO A 344 -21.38 -15.17 -2.26
CA PRO A 344 -21.76 -14.65 -0.94
C PRO A 344 -20.71 -14.94 0.14
N LYS A 345 -19.86 -15.96 -0.04
CA LYS A 345 -18.82 -16.30 0.92
C LYS A 345 -17.63 -15.35 0.78
N PHE A 346 -17.19 -15.07 -0.46
CA PHE A 346 -16.13 -14.09 -0.71
C PHE A 346 -16.53 -12.69 -0.24
N THR A 347 -17.70 -12.22 -0.68
CA THR A 347 -18.25 -10.92 -0.29
C THR A 347 -18.49 -10.82 1.23
N GLY A 348 -18.86 -11.94 1.88
CA GLY A 348 -18.95 -12.04 3.34
C GLY A 348 -17.62 -11.82 4.06
N TYR A 349 -16.51 -12.37 3.55
CA TYR A 349 -15.17 -12.09 4.08
C TYR A 349 -14.78 -10.63 3.90
N ALA A 350 -14.97 -10.07 2.71
CA ALA A 350 -14.67 -8.67 2.44
C ALA A 350 -15.48 -7.73 3.35
N LYS A 351 -16.78 -7.98 3.52
CA LYS A 351 -17.63 -7.23 4.45
C LYS A 351 -17.12 -7.30 5.89
N THR A 352 -16.69 -8.49 6.31
CA THR A 352 -16.12 -8.69 7.66
C THR A 352 -14.84 -7.86 7.86
N VAL A 353 -13.98 -7.75 6.83
CA VAL A 353 -12.79 -6.89 6.85
C VAL A 353 -13.20 -5.41 6.91
N VAL A 354 -14.18 -4.97 6.11
CA VAL A 354 -14.69 -3.60 6.14
C VAL A 354 -15.16 -3.22 7.55
N GLU A 355 -16.02 -4.03 8.16
CA GLU A 355 -16.54 -3.79 9.51
C GLU A 355 -15.43 -3.76 10.57
N ALA A 356 -14.49 -4.68 10.50
CA ALA A 356 -13.36 -4.73 11.44
C ALA A 356 -12.44 -3.53 11.27
N ALA A 357 -12.15 -3.11 10.04
CA ALA A 357 -11.35 -1.93 9.76
C ALA A 357 -12.05 -0.65 10.26
N MET A 358 -13.37 -0.52 10.08
CA MET A 358 -14.11 0.62 10.65
C MET A 358 -14.10 0.62 12.19
N ALA A 359 -14.13 -0.56 12.83
CA ALA A 359 -13.95 -0.68 14.28
C ALA A 359 -12.54 -0.27 14.73
N ILE A 360 -11.48 -0.64 13.99
CA ILE A 360 -10.10 -0.19 14.23
C ILE A 360 -10.03 1.34 14.17
N LYS A 361 -10.64 1.96 13.15
CA LYS A 361 -10.66 3.42 12.99
C LYS A 361 -11.32 4.10 14.20
N GLY A 362 -12.53 3.68 14.57
CA GLY A 362 -13.23 4.23 15.73
C GLY A 362 -12.48 4.01 17.06
N ALA A 363 -11.83 2.85 17.21
CA ALA A 363 -11.00 2.54 18.37
C ALA A 363 -9.78 3.47 18.48
N ALA A 364 -9.11 3.77 17.36
CA ALA A 364 -7.99 4.72 17.33
C ALA A 364 -8.44 6.14 17.73
N GLU A 365 -9.57 6.60 17.20
CA GLU A 365 -10.15 7.90 17.54
C GLU A 365 -10.56 8.00 19.02
N GLY A 366 -11.06 6.90 19.59
CA GLY A 366 -11.45 6.77 21.00
C GLY A 366 -10.32 6.44 21.99
N ASN A 367 -9.12 6.12 21.51
CA ASN A 367 -8.03 5.50 22.29
C ASN A 367 -8.49 4.21 23.03
N ASP A 368 -9.28 3.38 22.35
CA ASP A 368 -9.77 2.11 22.87
C ASP A 368 -8.89 0.95 22.37
N PHE A 369 -7.82 0.65 23.12
CA PHE A 369 -6.89 -0.40 22.72
C PHE A 369 -7.51 -1.80 22.68
N ALA A 370 -8.47 -2.09 23.56
CA ALA A 370 -9.12 -3.39 23.61
C ALA A 370 -9.95 -3.65 22.34
N THR A 371 -10.74 -2.66 21.90
CA THR A 371 -11.49 -2.76 20.63
C THR A 371 -10.55 -2.82 19.43
N TYR A 372 -9.47 -2.04 19.44
CA TYR A 372 -8.44 -2.07 18.41
C TYR A 372 -7.83 -3.48 18.25
N GLU A 373 -7.38 -4.09 19.34
CA GLU A 373 -6.74 -5.41 19.32
C GLU A 373 -7.71 -6.51 18.83
N LEU A 374 -8.94 -6.49 19.32
CA LEU A 374 -9.99 -7.43 18.91
C LEU A 374 -10.29 -7.29 17.41
N ALA A 375 -10.45 -6.07 16.92
CA ALA A 375 -10.77 -5.80 15.52
C ALA A 375 -9.60 -6.16 14.58
N LEU A 376 -8.35 -5.87 14.98
CA LEU A 376 -7.16 -6.26 14.22
C LEU A 376 -6.96 -7.77 14.16
N THR A 377 -7.27 -8.48 15.25
CA THR A 377 -7.31 -9.94 15.26
C THR A 377 -8.38 -10.46 14.30
N LYS A 378 -9.57 -9.85 14.29
CA LYS A 378 -10.66 -10.20 13.37
C LYS A 378 -10.26 -10.02 11.91
N VAL A 379 -9.57 -8.93 11.55
CA VAL A 379 -8.96 -8.76 10.21
C VAL A 379 -8.04 -9.93 9.89
N SER A 380 -7.06 -10.20 10.76
CA SER A 380 -6.04 -11.23 10.57
C SER A 380 -6.64 -12.62 10.31
N THR A 381 -7.62 -13.01 11.13
CA THR A 381 -8.33 -14.29 11.01
C THR A 381 -9.15 -14.34 9.73
N THR A 382 -9.81 -13.25 9.36
CA THR A 382 -10.61 -13.17 8.11
C THR A 382 -9.71 -13.29 6.88
N CYS A 383 -8.58 -12.58 6.85
CA CYS A 383 -7.57 -12.70 5.79
C CYS A 383 -7.07 -14.15 5.66
N SER A 384 -6.82 -14.82 6.79
CA SER A 384 -6.37 -16.22 6.80
C SER A 384 -7.43 -17.16 6.25
N ASN A 385 -8.68 -17.04 6.71
CA ASN A 385 -9.79 -17.89 6.27
C ASN A 385 -10.11 -17.70 4.78
N CYS A 386 -10.17 -16.45 4.32
CA CYS A 386 -10.38 -16.14 2.91
C CYS A 386 -9.25 -16.74 2.04
N HIS A 387 -7.99 -16.61 2.45
CA HIS A 387 -6.89 -17.22 1.70
C HIS A 387 -6.92 -18.75 1.72
N SER A 388 -7.33 -19.38 2.82
CA SER A 388 -7.52 -20.84 2.86
C SER A 388 -8.56 -21.33 1.84
N ASP A 389 -9.61 -20.55 1.62
CA ASP A 389 -10.69 -20.90 0.68
C ASP A 389 -10.39 -20.51 -0.78
N TYR A 390 -9.71 -19.38 -1.01
CA TYR A 390 -9.62 -18.75 -2.34
C TYR A 390 -8.21 -18.60 -2.90
N LYS A 391 -7.14 -18.67 -2.10
CA LYS A 391 -5.77 -18.44 -2.61
C LYS A 391 -5.16 -19.63 -3.34
N ASN A 392 -5.64 -20.83 -3.03
CA ASN A 392 -5.13 -22.10 -3.58
C ASN A 392 -5.99 -22.65 -4.73
N ASN A 393 -7.04 -21.93 -5.11
CA ASN A 393 -7.92 -22.21 -6.25
C ASN A 393 -7.70 -21.14 -7.32
#